data_AF-A0A1E3PWE2-F1
#
_entry.id   AF-A0A1E3PWE2-F1
#
_cell.length_a   1.000
_cell.length_b   1.000
_cell.length_c   1.000
_cell.angle_alpha   90.00
_cell.angle_beta   90.00
_cell.angle_gamma   90.00
#
_symmetry.space_group_name_H-M   'P 1'
#
loop_
_entity.id
_entity.type
_entity.pdbx_description
1 polymer ?
#
loop_
_entity_poly.entity_id
_entity_poly.type
_entity_poly.pdbx_seq_one_letter_code
_entity_poly.pdbx_strand_id
1 'polypeptide(L)'
;MPDPSQLGSGDQPHIDKQELAFYEKMKKDLRDLLSKKKATDKNLAAVEDYIFRYEGAYLEDTLNGNIIQGFDNYLKGSGSGASGHGNANNALKRKGAYTDSDRLFSLSSATYLKVCCESGIIYMDRL
;
A
#
# COMPACT_ATOMS: atom_id res chain seq x y z
N MET A 1 -56.87 33.36 -44.28
CA MET A 1 -56.26 32.01 -44.23
C MET A 1 -54.76 32.19 -44.10
N PRO A 2 -54.17 32.00 -42.91
CA PRO A 2 -52.72 32.08 -42.72
C PRO A 2 -52.02 30.82 -43.26
N ASP A 3 -50.82 31.00 -43.81
CA ASP A 3 -49.99 29.97 -44.45
C ASP A 3 -49.41 28.97 -43.42
N PRO A 4 -49.59 27.66 -43.58
CA PRO A 4 -49.12 26.64 -42.64
C PRO A 4 -47.60 26.36 -42.70
N SER A 5 -46.82 27.09 -43.48
CA SER A 5 -45.38 26.85 -43.65
C SER A 5 -44.46 27.46 -42.58
N GLN A 6 -45.00 28.09 -41.52
CA GLN A 6 -44.19 28.60 -40.39
C GLN A 6 -44.15 27.65 -39.17
N LEU A 7 -43.98 26.34 -39.42
CA LEU A 7 -43.78 25.38 -38.34
C LEU A 7 -42.28 25.23 -38.02
N GLY A 8 -41.84 25.96 -37.00
CA GLY A 8 -40.78 25.56 -36.07
C GLY A 8 -39.43 25.19 -36.68
N SER A 9 -38.56 26.17 -36.90
CA SER A 9 -37.13 25.96 -36.76
C SER A 9 -36.86 25.68 -35.28
N GLY A 10 -36.98 24.41 -34.88
CA GLY A 10 -36.65 23.98 -33.54
C GLY A 10 -35.25 24.45 -33.19
N ASP A 11 -35.10 25.07 -32.02
CA ASP A 11 -33.83 25.28 -31.34
C ASP A 11 -33.16 23.91 -31.20
N GLN A 12 -32.39 23.52 -32.22
CA GLN A 12 -31.40 22.48 -32.09
C GLN A 12 -30.37 23.03 -31.11
N PRO A 13 -30.07 22.33 -30.01
CA PRO A 13 -28.98 22.75 -29.14
C PRO A 13 -27.72 22.79 -30.01
N HIS A 14 -27.26 23.98 -30.37
CA HIS A 14 -26.00 24.18 -31.07
C HIS A 14 -24.90 23.91 -30.05
N ILE A 15 -24.62 22.62 -29.83
CA ILE A 15 -23.48 22.23 -29.02
C ILE A 15 -22.26 22.68 -29.81
N ASP A 16 -21.60 23.72 -29.30
CA ASP A 16 -20.42 24.27 -29.97
C ASP A 16 -19.42 23.13 -30.18
N LYS A 17 -18.98 22.95 -31.44
CA LYS A 17 -18.04 21.90 -31.84
C LYS A 17 -16.78 21.89 -30.96
N GLN A 18 -16.44 23.04 -30.41
CA GLN A 18 -15.35 23.24 -29.45
C GLN A 18 -15.65 22.66 -28.05
N GLU A 19 -16.89 22.75 -27.59
CA GLU A 19 -17.36 22.16 -26.33
C GLU A 19 -17.39 20.62 -26.41
N LEU A 20 -17.84 20.06 -27.55
CA LEU A 20 -17.75 18.61 -27.82
C LEU A 20 -16.31 18.11 -27.83
N ALA A 21 -15.40 18.84 -28.44
CA ALA A 21 -13.98 18.49 -28.47
C ALA A 21 -13.35 18.54 -27.06
N PHE A 22 -13.74 19.53 -26.25
CA PHE A 22 -13.31 19.62 -24.85
C PHE A 22 -13.85 18.45 -24.00
N TYR A 23 -15.12 18.09 -24.18
CA TYR A 23 -15.74 16.95 -23.51
C TYR A 23 -15.02 15.63 -23.85
N GLU A 24 -14.77 15.36 -25.13
CA GLU A 24 -14.06 14.14 -25.55
C GLU A 24 -12.61 14.11 -25.05
N LYS A 25 -11.92 15.27 -24.99
CA LYS A 25 -10.61 15.38 -24.33
C LYS A 25 -10.70 15.02 -22.86
N MET A 26 -11.64 15.62 -22.11
CA MET A 26 -11.80 15.37 -20.67
C MET A 26 -12.11 13.90 -20.38
N LYS A 27 -12.94 13.28 -21.21
CA LYS A 27 -13.30 11.86 -21.14
C LYS A 27 -12.11 10.95 -21.41
N LYS A 28 -11.21 11.33 -22.33
CA LYS A 28 -9.95 10.62 -22.56
C LYS A 28 -9.01 10.78 -21.35
N ASP A 29 -8.81 12.01 -20.88
CA ASP A 29 -7.96 12.31 -19.72
C ASP A 29 -8.42 11.53 -18.48
N LEU A 30 -9.73 11.42 -18.26
CA LEU A 30 -10.31 10.62 -17.18
C LEU A 30 -9.96 9.13 -17.29
N ARG A 31 -10.03 8.56 -18.50
CA ARG A 31 -9.67 7.14 -18.73
C ARG A 31 -8.19 6.90 -18.49
N ASP A 32 -7.34 7.81 -18.94
CA ASP A 32 -5.90 7.74 -18.75
C ASP A 32 -5.54 7.84 -17.27
N LEU A 33 -6.19 8.75 -16.53
CA LEU A 33 -6.03 8.89 -15.08
C LEU A 33 -6.51 7.63 -14.33
N LEU A 34 -7.63 7.04 -14.73
CA LEU A 34 -8.14 5.81 -14.11
C LEU A 34 -7.19 4.63 -14.37
N SER A 35 -6.67 4.50 -15.58
CA SER A 35 -5.67 3.49 -15.94
C SER A 35 -4.38 3.68 -15.13
N LYS A 36 -3.90 4.92 -15.02
CA LYS A 36 -2.73 5.27 -14.21
C LYS A 36 -2.95 4.94 -12.74
N LYS A 37 -4.12 5.29 -12.18
CA LYS A 37 -4.48 4.94 -10.80
C LYS A 37 -4.43 3.42 -10.61
N LYS A 38 -5.04 2.64 -11.51
CA LYS A 38 -5.01 1.17 -11.45
C LYS A 38 -3.57 0.63 -11.50
N ALA A 39 -2.71 1.21 -12.32
CA ALA A 39 -1.30 0.82 -12.40
C ALA A 39 -0.53 1.14 -11.11
N THR A 40 -0.73 2.34 -10.53
CA THR A 40 -0.13 2.73 -9.25
C THR A 40 -0.60 1.84 -8.11
N ASP A 41 -1.90 1.54 -8.02
CA ASP A 41 -2.46 0.65 -7.00
C ASP A 41 -1.84 -0.76 -7.08
N LYS A 42 -1.60 -1.27 -8.30
CA LYS A 42 -0.92 -2.56 -8.51
C LYS A 42 0.55 -2.51 -8.11
N ASN A 43 1.25 -1.43 -8.43
CA ASN A 43 2.65 -1.26 -8.06
C ASN A 43 2.81 -1.17 -6.53
N LEU A 44 1.92 -0.42 -5.86
CA LEU A 44 1.91 -0.31 -4.41
C LEU A 44 1.75 -1.69 -3.76
N ALA A 45 0.76 -2.47 -4.19
CA ALA A 45 0.54 -3.82 -3.68
C ALA A 45 1.76 -4.73 -3.85
N ALA A 46 2.41 -4.68 -5.02
CA ALA A 46 3.63 -5.46 -5.27
C ALA A 46 4.78 -5.08 -4.34
N VAL A 47 4.97 -3.78 -4.06
CA VAL A 47 6.00 -3.29 -3.14
C VAL A 47 5.67 -3.69 -1.70
N GLU A 48 4.41 -3.63 -1.29
CA GLU A 48 3.97 -4.07 0.04
C GLU A 48 4.23 -5.56 0.26
N ASP A 49 3.94 -6.39 -0.74
CA ASP A 49 4.26 -7.84 -0.70
C ASP A 49 5.77 -8.07 -0.58
N TYR A 50 6.59 -7.30 -1.30
CA TYR A 50 8.04 -7.38 -1.19
C TYR A 50 8.53 -6.98 0.20
N ILE A 51 8.01 -5.88 0.76
CA ILE A 51 8.35 -5.42 2.11
C ILE A 51 8.05 -6.53 3.12
N PHE A 52 6.82 -7.07 3.10
CA PHE A 52 6.39 -8.11 4.04
C PHE A 52 7.30 -9.35 3.99
N ARG A 53 7.65 -9.78 2.78
CA ARG A 53 8.46 -10.98 2.55
C ARG A 53 9.91 -10.78 2.97
N TYR A 54 10.53 -9.66 2.59
CA TYR A 54 11.90 -9.33 2.99
C TYR A 54 12.02 -9.07 4.48
N GLU A 55 11.02 -8.44 5.08
CA GLU A 55 10.98 -8.20 6.52
C GLU A 55 10.92 -9.51 7.30
N GLY A 56 10.08 -10.46 6.87
CA GLY A 56 10.03 -11.80 7.47
C GLY A 56 11.38 -12.50 7.41
N ALA A 57 11.99 -12.55 6.23
CA ALA A 57 13.31 -13.17 6.05
C ALA A 57 14.40 -12.49 6.89
N TYR A 58 14.42 -11.15 6.91
CA TYR A 58 15.39 -10.40 7.71
C TYR A 58 15.24 -10.70 9.20
N LEU A 59 14.02 -10.70 9.72
CA LEU A 59 13.76 -11.00 11.11
C LEU A 59 14.25 -12.41 11.45
N GLU A 60 13.86 -13.42 10.67
CA GLU A 60 14.27 -14.82 10.82
C GLU A 60 15.80 -15.01 10.84
N ASP A 61 16.52 -14.33 9.95
CA ASP A 61 17.98 -14.44 9.84
C ASP A 61 18.73 -13.66 10.94
N THR A 62 18.09 -12.70 11.62
CA THR A 62 18.74 -11.75 12.55
C THR A 62 18.31 -11.91 14.02
N LEU A 63 18.36 -13.15 14.51
CA LEU A 63 18.01 -13.51 15.90
C LEU A 63 18.89 -12.85 16.98
N ASN A 64 20.17 -12.63 16.70
CA ASN A 64 21.16 -12.17 17.69
C ASN A 64 21.42 -10.65 17.63
N GLY A 65 20.61 -9.92 16.90
CA GLY A 65 20.68 -8.47 16.83
C GLY A 65 20.10 -7.96 15.51
N ASN A 66 19.17 -7.01 15.61
CA ASN A 66 18.49 -6.44 14.46
C ASN A 66 18.03 -5.01 14.75
N ILE A 67 17.58 -4.31 13.73
CA ILE A 67 17.15 -2.91 13.85
C ILE A 67 15.88 -2.70 14.70
N ILE A 68 15.13 -3.75 15.01
CA ILE A 68 13.91 -3.66 15.83
C ILE A 68 14.26 -3.74 17.32
N GLN A 69 15.13 -4.68 17.70
CA GLN A 69 15.46 -5.00 19.09
C GLN A 69 16.84 -4.49 19.54
N GLY A 70 17.66 -4.00 18.60
CA GLY A 70 19.02 -3.54 18.84
C GLY A 70 20.08 -4.63 18.63
N PHE A 71 21.35 -4.22 18.72
CA PHE A 71 22.53 -5.06 18.45
C PHE A 71 23.32 -5.45 19.71
N ASP A 72 22.79 -5.22 20.91
CA ASP A 72 23.49 -5.52 22.18
C ASP A 72 23.85 -7.02 22.33
N ASN A 73 23.07 -7.89 21.69
CA ASN A 73 23.30 -9.33 21.69
C ASN A 73 24.37 -9.78 20.68
N TYR A 74 24.76 -8.92 19.74
CA TYR A 74 25.75 -9.24 18.72
C TYR A 74 27.14 -9.46 19.34
N LEU A 75 27.53 -8.60 20.29
CA LEU A 75 28.81 -8.72 21.01
C LEU A 75 28.78 -9.84 22.05
N LYS A 76 27.63 -10.06 22.70
CA LYS A 76 27.47 -11.06 23.77
C LYS A 76 27.35 -12.50 23.23
N GLY A 77 26.91 -12.66 21.98
CA GLY A 77 26.73 -13.97 21.33
C GLY A 77 27.94 -14.45 20.51
N SER A 78 28.84 -13.55 20.09
CA SER A 78 30.02 -13.89 19.27
C SER A 78 31.32 -14.07 20.06
N GLY A 79 31.35 -13.66 21.33
CA GLY A 79 32.54 -13.70 22.18
C GLY A 79 32.44 -14.77 23.26
N SER A 80 33.25 -15.81 23.12
CA SER A 80 33.60 -16.74 24.19
C SER A 80 34.01 -15.99 25.47
N GLY A 81 33.36 -16.28 26.60
CA GLY A 81 33.91 -15.99 27.94
C GLY A 81 33.24 -14.84 28.71
N ALA A 82 32.75 -15.20 29.89
CA ALA A 82 32.30 -14.40 31.03
C ALA A 82 32.74 -12.92 31.12
N SER A 83 31.77 -12.03 31.40
CA SER A 83 31.79 -11.01 32.48
C SER A 83 31.00 -9.76 32.04
N GLY A 84 29.95 -9.39 32.79
CA GLY A 84 29.27 -8.11 32.55
C GLY A 84 27.86 -8.03 33.13
N HIS A 85 27.78 -7.58 34.37
CA HIS A 85 26.58 -7.34 35.16
C HIS A 85 25.54 -6.45 34.44
N GLY A 86 24.28 -6.92 34.35
CA GLY A 86 23.17 -6.13 33.82
C GLY A 86 21.86 -6.90 33.71
N ASN A 87 21.25 -7.21 34.85
CA ASN A 87 19.84 -7.59 35.07
C ASN A 87 19.18 -8.56 34.05
N ALA A 88 19.50 -9.85 34.16
CA ALA A 88 18.97 -10.96 33.35
C ALA A 88 17.57 -11.48 33.78
N ASN A 89 16.72 -10.65 34.40
CA ASN A 89 15.49 -11.14 35.04
C ASN A 89 14.17 -10.86 34.31
N ASN A 90 14.16 -10.28 33.09
CA ASN A 90 12.90 -10.06 32.36
C ASN A 90 12.93 -10.36 30.84
N ALA A 91 14.10 -10.51 30.21
CA ALA A 91 14.16 -10.62 28.74
C ALA A 91 14.06 -12.06 28.18
N LEU A 92 14.25 -13.10 29.01
CA LEU A 92 14.50 -14.46 28.51
C LEU A 92 13.25 -15.37 28.42
N LYS A 93 12.07 -14.93 28.89
CA LYS A 93 10.84 -15.74 28.87
C LYS A 93 9.86 -15.44 27.72
N ARG A 94 10.18 -14.47 26.85
CA ARG A 94 9.51 -14.29 25.54
C ARG A 94 10.44 -14.65 24.38
N LYS A 95 11.28 -15.65 24.61
CA LYS A 95 12.08 -16.30 23.58
C LYS A 95 11.13 -17.17 22.75
N GLY A 96 10.56 -16.62 21.68
CA GLY A 96 9.72 -17.40 20.76
C GLY A 96 8.79 -16.53 19.93
N ALA A 97 9.01 -16.60 18.61
CA ALA A 97 8.23 -16.01 17.52
C ALA A 97 8.33 -14.48 17.39
N TYR A 98 8.89 -14.04 16.26
CA TYR A 98 8.63 -12.70 15.73
C TYR A 98 7.14 -12.48 15.69
N THR A 99 6.70 -11.38 16.27
CA THR A 99 5.30 -11.01 16.30
C THR A 99 4.99 -10.09 15.13
N ASP A 100 3.73 -10.01 14.71
CA ASP A 100 3.33 -9.04 13.69
C ASP A 100 3.57 -7.58 14.13
N SER A 101 3.70 -7.34 15.44
CA SER A 101 4.14 -6.03 15.97
C SER A 101 5.61 -5.70 15.70
N ASP A 102 6.46 -6.68 15.38
CA ASP A 102 7.87 -6.46 15.04
C ASP A 102 8.05 -6.05 13.56
N ARG A 103 6.98 -6.10 12.76
CA ARG A 103 6.99 -5.79 11.33
C ARG A 103 6.82 -4.29 11.03
N LEU A 104 7.74 -3.46 11.56
CA LEU A 104 7.66 -2.00 11.50
C LEU A 104 7.52 -1.44 10.07
N PHE A 105 8.15 -2.06 9.06
CA PHE A 105 8.08 -1.59 7.69
C PHE A 105 6.70 -1.87 7.09
N SER A 106 6.15 -3.06 7.30
CA SER A 106 4.78 -3.37 6.86
C SER A 106 3.76 -2.47 7.59
N LEU A 107 3.94 -2.27 8.91
CA LEU A 107 3.09 -1.39 9.72
C LEU A 107 3.20 0.10 9.32
N SER A 108 4.23 0.51 8.58
CA SER A 108 4.36 1.89 8.10
C SER A 108 3.40 2.23 6.95
N SER A 109 2.82 1.22 6.29
CA SER A 109 1.80 1.45 5.26
C SER A 109 0.39 1.51 5.86
N ALA A 110 -0.25 2.67 5.71
CA ALA A 110 -1.66 2.83 6.06
C ALA A 110 -2.59 1.96 5.19
N THR A 111 -2.17 1.58 3.98
CA THR A 111 -2.93 0.67 3.11
C THR A 111 -2.81 -0.75 3.62
N TYR A 112 -1.61 -1.20 3.99
CA TYR A 112 -1.39 -2.49 4.65
C TYR A 112 -2.23 -2.63 5.93
N LEU A 113 -2.20 -1.62 6.81
CA LEU A 113 -2.98 -1.62 8.05
C LEU A 113 -4.50 -1.73 7.81
N LYS A 114 -5.02 -1.03 6.80
CA LYS A 114 -6.44 -1.13 6.43
C LYS A 114 -6.80 -2.54 5.99
N VAL A 115 -5.96 -3.17 5.18
CA VAL A 115 -6.20 -4.53 4.68
C VAL A 115 -6.06 -5.59 5.79
N CYS A 116 -5.13 -5.42 6.73
CA CYS A 116 -5.01 -6.34 7.88
C CYS A 116 -6.11 -6.14 8.93
N CYS A 117 -6.62 -4.92 9.11
CA CYS A 117 -7.63 -4.60 10.12
C CYS A 117 -9.08 -4.85 9.63
N GLU A 118 -9.37 -4.59 8.35
CA GLU A 118 -10.64 -4.96 7.71
C GLU A 118 -10.55 -6.37 7.13
N SER A 119 -10.79 -7.38 7.98
CA SER A 119 -11.35 -8.70 7.65
C SER A 119 -11.25 -9.16 6.17
N GLY A 120 -10.09 -9.72 5.79
CA GLY A 120 -10.03 -11.07 5.20
C GLY A 120 -10.54 -11.35 3.77
N ILE A 121 -11.00 -10.40 2.95
CA ILE A 121 -11.56 -10.76 1.61
C ILE A 121 -10.87 -10.07 0.41
N ILE A 122 -10.09 -9.01 0.60
CA ILE A 122 -9.72 -8.14 -0.55
C ILE A 122 -8.36 -8.41 -1.21
N TYR A 123 -7.61 -9.43 -0.78
CA TYR A 123 -6.33 -9.78 -1.43
C TYR A 123 -6.51 -10.45 -2.82
N MET A 124 -7.70 -10.91 -3.19
CA MET A 124 -7.94 -11.63 -4.46
C MET A 124 -8.76 -10.86 -5.51
N ASP A 125 -9.43 -9.76 -5.15
CA ASP A 125 -10.27 -8.97 -6.08
C ASP A 125 -9.54 -7.79 -6.74
N ARG A 126 -8.21 -7.68 -6.57
CA ARG A 126 -7.39 -6.62 -7.18
C ARG A 126 -6.53 -7.08 -8.38
N LEU A 127 -7.04 -8.02 -9.19
CA LEU A 127 -6.43 -8.42 -10.48
C LEU A 127 -7.17 -7.78 -11.67
#